data_AF-A0A816E5F5-F1
#
_entry.id   AF-A0A816E5F5-F1
#
_cell.length_a   1.000
_cell.length_b   1.000
_cell.length_c   1.000
_cell.angle_alpha   90.00
_cell.angle_beta   90.00
_cell.angle_gamma   90.00
#
_symmetry.space_group_name_H-M   'P 1'
#
loop_
_entity.id
_entity.type
_entity.pdbx_description
1 polymer ?
#
loop_
_entity_poly.entity_id
_entity_poly.type
_entity_poly.pdbx_seq_one_letter_code
_entity_poly.pdbx_strand_id
1 'polypeptide(L)'
;MIPENSRIDFKYIANFTAVLSELQNVNQCRGRLHTIDDQVVLTVGEHNHEPSHLAGEVIASRTKTNDAAKQTGHSTHDIVADCVSRLSDHAVSTLPNLQHIKRTVQRIRQRHKNLLSLPTNRDSLLIDTQHIKTARGRTFLQFDSGLIDQRILIFSTKKQLKMFKNANSIYLDGIFSVVPELYFQLYTSHATLKKKSVE
;
A
#
# COMPACT_ATOMS: atom_id res chain seq x y z
N MET A 1 8.48 -22.00 -35.62
CA MET A 1 9.23 -20.73 -35.73
C MET A 1 8.43 -19.67 -35.02
N ILE A 2 8.93 -19.14 -33.90
CA ILE A 2 8.29 -18.02 -33.17
C ILE A 2 8.89 -16.73 -33.77
N PRO A 3 8.08 -15.75 -34.19
CA PRO A 3 8.57 -14.51 -34.80
C PRO A 3 9.31 -13.64 -33.77
N GLU A 4 10.43 -13.03 -34.21
CA GLU A 4 11.44 -12.31 -33.40
C GLU A 4 10.94 -11.08 -32.60
N ASN A 5 9.65 -10.72 -32.68
CA ASN A 5 9.12 -9.50 -32.04
C ASN A 5 7.86 -9.69 -31.19
N SER A 6 7.47 -10.92 -30.84
CA SER A 6 6.43 -11.13 -29.84
C SER A 6 6.97 -10.84 -28.43
N ARG A 7 6.46 -9.77 -27.82
CA ARG A 7 6.66 -9.43 -26.41
C ARG A 7 6.25 -10.64 -25.56
N ILE A 8 7.22 -11.34 -24.98
CA ILE A 8 6.95 -12.44 -24.05
C ILE A 8 6.46 -11.80 -22.76
N ASP A 9 5.14 -11.71 -22.60
CA ASP A 9 4.55 -11.39 -21.31
C ASP A 9 4.74 -12.59 -20.39
N PHE A 10 5.67 -12.47 -19.45
CA PHE A 10 5.89 -13.43 -18.36
C PHE A 10 4.73 -13.37 -17.35
N LYS A 11 3.50 -13.68 -17.80
CA LYS A 11 2.30 -13.58 -16.97
C LYS A 11 2.17 -14.70 -15.93
N TYR A 12 3.00 -15.74 -16.01
CA TYR A 12 2.92 -16.83 -15.04
C TYR A 12 4.28 -17.45 -14.72
N ILE A 13 5.07 -16.72 -13.93
CA ILE A 13 6.17 -17.32 -13.17
C ILE A 13 5.59 -17.63 -11.78
N ALA A 14 5.13 -18.86 -11.57
CA ALA A 14 4.86 -19.37 -10.23
C ALA A 14 6.20 -19.56 -9.49
N ASN A 15 6.84 -18.46 -9.10
CA ASN A 15 7.92 -18.45 -8.12
C ASN A 15 7.28 -18.70 -6.75
N PHE A 16 7.07 -19.98 -6.44
CA PHE A 16 6.45 -20.46 -5.23
C PHE A 16 7.44 -20.27 -4.06
N THR A 17 7.32 -19.17 -3.33
CA THR A 17 7.88 -19.06 -1.98
C THR A 17 6.75 -18.97 -0.96
N ALA A 18 6.65 -20.06 -0.19
CA ALA A 18 6.10 -20.24 1.16
C ALA A 18 4.62 -19.95 1.41
N VAL A 19 3.83 -21.03 1.49
CA VAL A 19 2.68 -21.21 2.40
C VAL A 19 2.57 -22.71 2.76
N LEU A 20 2.74 -23.05 4.04
CA LEU A 20 2.55 -24.39 4.64
C LEU A 20 1.16 -24.34 5.33
N SER A 21 0.27 -25.33 5.23
CA SER A 21 0.45 -26.65 5.86
C SER A 21 -0.47 -27.81 5.37
N GLU A 22 -1.08 -27.75 4.18
CA GLU A 22 -1.91 -28.89 3.67
C GLU A 22 -1.57 -29.37 2.24
N LEU A 23 -0.51 -28.82 1.63
CA LEU A 23 -0.09 -29.15 0.27
C LEU A 23 1.32 -29.73 0.26
N GLN A 24 1.49 -30.96 0.77
CA GLN A 24 2.82 -31.61 0.84
C GLN A 24 3.51 -31.76 -0.54
N ASN A 25 2.78 -31.72 -1.66
CA ASN A 25 3.37 -31.93 -2.99
C ASN A 25 3.57 -30.67 -3.85
N VAL A 26 2.95 -29.52 -3.51
CA VAL A 26 3.03 -28.32 -4.38
C VAL A 26 4.41 -27.65 -4.30
N ASN A 27 5.10 -27.73 -3.16
CA ASN A 27 6.47 -27.20 -3.00
C ASN A 27 7.53 -27.95 -3.82
N GLN A 28 7.19 -29.12 -4.37
CA GLN A 28 8.08 -29.92 -5.22
C GLN A 28 7.57 -30.01 -6.66
N CYS A 29 6.46 -29.33 -6.99
CA CYS A 29 5.93 -29.31 -8.34
C CYS A 29 6.89 -28.58 -9.28
N ARG A 30 7.28 -29.27 -10.36
CA ARG A 30 8.12 -28.71 -11.42
C ARG A 30 7.32 -28.36 -12.68
N GLY A 31 6.00 -28.59 -12.68
CA GLY A 31 5.09 -28.26 -13.76
C GLY A 31 5.03 -26.76 -14.02
N ARG A 32 5.17 -26.35 -15.28
CA ARG A 32 5.03 -24.94 -15.74
C ARG A 32 4.15 -24.89 -16.98
N LEU A 33 3.36 -23.82 -17.08
CA LEU A 33 2.54 -23.50 -18.24
C LEU A 33 2.95 -22.12 -18.74
N HIS A 34 3.21 -22.02 -20.04
CA HIS A 34 3.49 -20.77 -20.73
C HIS A 34 2.31 -20.44 -21.63
N THR A 35 1.81 -19.22 -21.52
CA THR A 35 0.67 -18.74 -22.28
C THR A 35 1.04 -17.51 -23.11
N ILE A 36 0.51 -17.42 -24.33
CA ILE A 36 0.53 -16.23 -25.19
C ILE A 36 -0.93 -15.98 -25.60
N ASP A 37 -1.44 -14.77 -25.40
CA ASP A 37 -2.83 -14.39 -25.71
C ASP A 37 -3.87 -15.38 -25.16
N ASP A 38 -3.70 -15.75 -23.89
CA ASP A 38 -4.53 -16.72 -23.14
C ASP A 38 -4.57 -18.14 -23.72
N GLN A 39 -3.71 -18.45 -24.70
CA GLN A 39 -3.51 -19.80 -25.22
C GLN A 39 -2.26 -20.44 -24.61
N VAL A 40 -2.35 -21.71 -24.22
CA VAL A 40 -1.20 -22.47 -23.72
C VAL A 40 -0.28 -22.81 -24.89
N VAL A 41 0.92 -22.24 -24.89
CA VAL A 41 1.93 -22.43 -25.93
C VAL A 41 2.96 -23.49 -25.54
N LEU A 42 3.19 -23.68 -24.24
CA LEU A 42 4.14 -24.68 -23.77
C LEU A 42 3.78 -25.17 -22.36
N THR A 43 3.78 -26.49 -22.20
CA THR A 43 3.71 -27.16 -20.90
C THR A 43 5.05 -27.82 -20.62
N VAL A 44 5.66 -27.54 -19.46
CA VAL A 44 6.95 -28.09 -19.05
C VAL A 44 6.78 -28.89 -17.77
N GLY A 45 7.08 -30.19 -17.83
CA GLY A 45 7.00 -31.10 -16.68
C GLY A 45 5.56 -31.49 -16.31
N GLU A 46 5.43 -32.60 -15.59
CA GLU A 46 4.13 -33.06 -15.08
C GLU A 46 3.84 -32.53 -13.68
N HIS A 47 2.56 -32.28 -13.41
CA HIS A 47 2.09 -31.94 -12.08
C HIS A 47 1.99 -33.20 -11.22
N ASN A 48 2.62 -33.17 -10.04
CA ASN A 48 2.59 -34.26 -9.06
C ASN A 48 1.50 -34.03 -7.98
N HIS A 49 0.48 -33.25 -8.31
CA HIS A 49 -0.60 -32.88 -7.41
C HIS A 49 -1.89 -32.68 -8.20
N GLU A 50 -3.01 -32.86 -7.52
CA GLU A 50 -4.32 -32.61 -8.10
C GLU A 50 -4.56 -31.09 -8.29
N PRO A 51 -5.36 -30.68 -9.30
CA PRO A 51 -5.76 -29.30 -9.45
C PRO A 51 -6.54 -28.80 -8.22
N SER A 52 -6.09 -27.69 -7.63
CA SER A 52 -6.81 -27.06 -6.52
C SER A 52 -7.80 -26.04 -7.06
N HIS A 53 -9.09 -26.22 -6.75
CA HIS A 53 -10.15 -25.27 -7.10
C HIS A 53 -9.95 -23.89 -6.46
N LEU A 54 -9.27 -23.81 -5.32
CA LEU A 54 -9.05 -22.57 -4.56
C LEU A 54 -7.75 -21.86 -4.97
N ALA A 55 -6.79 -22.57 -5.58
CA ALA A 55 -5.47 -22.01 -5.89
C ALA A 55 -5.54 -20.80 -6.82
N GLY A 56 -6.45 -20.81 -7.81
CA GLY A 56 -6.62 -19.68 -8.72
C GLY A 56 -7.03 -18.39 -7.99
N GLU A 57 -7.97 -18.51 -7.05
CA GLU A 57 -8.47 -17.39 -6.24
C GLU A 57 -7.37 -16.81 -5.33
N VAL A 58 -6.65 -17.69 -4.63
CA VAL A 58 -5.54 -17.31 -3.74
C VAL A 58 -4.41 -16.64 -4.52
N ILE A 59 -4.06 -17.16 -5.70
CA ILE A 59 -3.01 -16.60 -6.56
C ILE A 59 -3.45 -15.23 -7.09
N ALA A 60 -4.67 -15.08 -7.56
CA ALA A 60 -5.21 -13.79 -8.01
C ALA A 60 -5.18 -12.74 -6.89
N SER A 61 -5.59 -13.12 -5.67
CA SER A 61 -5.53 -12.23 -4.52
C SER A 61 -4.09 -11.87 -4.12
N ARG A 62 -3.16 -12.82 -4.19
CA ARG A 62 -1.72 -12.58 -3.94
C ARG A 62 -1.12 -11.62 -4.97
N THR A 63 -1.45 -11.77 -6.25
CA THR A 63 -0.97 -10.86 -7.30
C THR A 63 -1.47 -9.44 -7.06
N LYS A 64 -2.77 -9.27 -6.77
CA LYS A 64 -3.35 -7.95 -6.40
C LYS A 64 -2.69 -7.36 -5.15
N THR A 65 -2.45 -8.17 -4.13
CA THR A 65 -1.76 -7.76 -2.90
C THR A 65 -0.34 -7.27 -3.19
N ASN A 66 0.39 -7.98 -4.05
CA ASN A 66 1.73 -7.60 -4.46
C ASN A 66 1.74 -6.31 -5.29
N ASP A 67 0.77 -6.14 -6.18
CA ASP A 67 0.65 -4.92 -7.00
C ASP A 67 0.25 -3.71 -6.14
N ALA A 68 -0.68 -3.89 -5.20
CA ALA A 68 -1.02 -2.87 -4.22
C ALA A 68 0.20 -2.49 -3.36
N ALA A 69 1.02 -3.47 -2.97
CA ALA A 69 2.25 -3.21 -2.23
C ALA A 69 3.28 -2.38 -3.02
N LYS A 70 3.30 -2.50 -4.36
CA LYS A 70 4.19 -1.74 -5.25
C LYS A 70 3.68 -0.34 -5.56
N GLN A 71 2.36 -0.19 -5.73
CA GLN A 71 1.75 1.00 -6.35
C GLN A 71 1.05 1.93 -5.35
N THR A 72 0.74 1.46 -4.15
CA THR A 72 -0.10 2.22 -3.20
C THR A 72 0.64 2.57 -1.90
N GLY A 73 0.26 3.72 -1.32
CA GLY A 73 0.70 4.18 -0.01
C GLY A 73 -0.12 3.67 1.19
N HIS A 74 -1.05 2.73 0.99
CA HIS A 74 -1.89 2.18 2.07
C HIS A 74 -1.05 1.54 3.18
N SER A 75 -1.57 1.40 4.40
CA SER A 75 -0.81 0.68 5.42
C SER A 75 -0.69 -0.81 5.07
N THR A 76 0.35 -1.49 5.56
CA THR A 76 0.46 -2.95 5.38
C THR A 76 -0.75 -3.67 5.98
N HIS A 77 -1.35 -3.12 7.03
CA HIS A 77 -2.56 -3.65 7.63
C HIS A 77 -3.73 -3.57 6.65
N ASP A 78 -3.96 -2.40 6.04
CA ASP A 78 -5.08 -2.18 5.11
C ASP A 78 -4.98 -3.09 3.88
N ILE A 79 -3.78 -3.24 3.31
CA ILE A 79 -3.55 -4.12 2.16
C ILE A 79 -3.87 -5.58 2.50
N VAL A 80 -3.51 -6.02 3.71
CA VAL A 80 -3.80 -7.40 4.15
C VAL A 80 -5.28 -7.58 4.47
N ALA A 81 -5.93 -6.61 5.10
CA ALA A 81 -7.37 -6.65 5.35
C ALA A 81 -8.17 -6.73 4.05
N ASP A 82 -7.78 -5.94 3.05
CA ASP A 82 -8.35 -5.91 1.71
C ASP A 82 -8.07 -7.20 0.91
N CYS A 83 -6.97 -7.90 1.20
CA CYS A 83 -6.71 -9.25 0.67
C CYS A 83 -7.72 -10.27 1.23
N VAL A 84 -7.92 -10.26 2.55
CA VAL A 84 -8.82 -11.21 3.23
C VAL A 84 -10.28 -10.95 2.88
N SER A 85 -10.71 -9.70 2.78
CA SER A 85 -12.10 -9.34 2.48
C SER A 85 -12.57 -9.73 1.06
N ARG A 86 -11.63 -9.99 0.15
CA ARG A 86 -11.92 -10.37 -1.25
C ARG A 86 -11.94 -11.86 -1.50
N LEU A 87 -11.58 -12.66 -0.49
CA LEU A 87 -11.52 -14.10 -0.60
C LEU A 87 -12.80 -14.73 -0.06
N SER A 88 -13.18 -15.85 -0.65
CA SER A 88 -14.20 -16.74 -0.12
C SER A 88 -13.74 -17.34 1.21
N ASP A 89 -14.68 -17.65 2.11
CA ASP A 89 -14.37 -18.25 3.41
C ASP A 89 -13.53 -19.53 3.28
N HIS A 90 -13.77 -20.30 2.22
CA HIS A 90 -12.99 -21.50 1.89
C HIS A 90 -11.58 -21.19 1.39
N ALA A 91 -11.37 -20.10 0.64
CA ALA A 91 -10.04 -19.70 0.21
C ALA A 91 -9.24 -19.08 1.36
N VAL A 92 -9.88 -18.42 2.32
CA VAL A 92 -9.22 -17.83 3.50
C VAL A 92 -8.50 -18.89 4.33
N SER A 93 -9.06 -20.09 4.49
CA SER A 93 -8.41 -21.17 5.26
C SER A 93 -7.11 -21.66 4.62
N THR A 94 -6.97 -21.52 3.30
CA THR A 94 -5.77 -21.89 2.55
C THR A 94 -4.69 -20.80 2.52
N LEU A 95 -4.97 -19.63 3.10
CA LEU A 95 -4.00 -18.55 3.15
C LEU A 95 -2.80 -18.89 4.06
N PRO A 96 -1.63 -18.33 3.74
CA PRO A 96 -0.54 -18.32 4.69
C PRO A 96 -0.91 -17.52 5.92
N ASN A 97 -0.21 -17.84 7.00
CA ASN A 97 -0.17 -17.01 8.18
C ASN A 97 -0.09 -15.52 7.80
N LEU A 98 -1.03 -14.72 8.30
CA LEU A 98 -1.14 -13.29 7.99
C LEU A 98 0.18 -12.54 8.25
N GLN A 99 1.00 -12.98 9.19
CA GLN A 99 2.34 -12.42 9.43
C GLN A 99 3.28 -12.60 8.24
N HIS A 100 3.21 -13.73 7.53
CA HIS A 100 3.99 -13.96 6.32
C HIS A 100 3.53 -13.06 5.17
N ILE A 101 2.22 -12.82 5.04
CA ILE A 101 1.68 -11.87 4.06
C ILE A 101 2.18 -10.46 4.37
N LYS A 102 2.07 -10.02 5.64
CA LYS A 102 2.59 -8.73 6.11
C LYS A 102 4.08 -8.56 5.79
N ARG A 103 4.91 -9.55 6.14
CA ARG A 103 6.35 -9.56 5.84
C ARG A 103 6.64 -9.53 4.34
N THR A 104 5.77 -10.12 3.51
CA THR A 104 5.93 -10.11 2.05
C THR A 104 5.62 -8.73 1.49
N VAL A 105 4.52 -8.11 1.89
CA VAL A 105 4.17 -6.71 1.55
C VAL A 105 5.30 -5.76 1.95
N GLN A 106 5.83 -5.89 3.18
CA GLN A 106 6.96 -5.09 3.65
C GLN A 106 8.22 -5.28 2.80
N ARG A 107 8.59 -6.53 2.48
CA ARG A 107 9.76 -6.83 1.64
C ARG A 107 9.60 -6.28 0.22
N ILE A 108 8.41 -6.41 -0.37
CA ILE A 108 8.10 -5.84 -1.69
C ILE A 108 8.30 -4.33 -1.65
N ARG A 109 7.77 -3.64 -0.65
CA ARG A 109 7.95 -2.18 -0.48
C ARG A 109 9.40 -1.76 -0.32
N GLN A 110 10.16 -2.48 0.50
CA GLN A 110 11.59 -2.22 0.69
C GLN A 110 12.37 -2.36 -0.62
N ARG A 111 12.04 -3.35 -1.45
CA ARG A 111 12.70 -3.57 -2.75
C ARG A 111 12.22 -2.62 -3.84
N HIS A 112 10.94 -2.27 -3.84
CA HIS A 112 10.33 -1.49 -4.91
C HIS A 112 10.42 0.02 -4.73
N LYS A 113 10.85 0.54 -3.56
CA LYS A 113 11.29 1.92 -3.25
C LYS A 113 10.84 3.06 -4.20
N ASN A 114 9.59 3.01 -4.65
CA ASN A 114 8.84 4.05 -5.35
C ASN A 114 7.90 4.79 -4.37
N LEU A 115 7.92 4.39 -3.09
CA LEU A 115 7.56 5.29 -2.01
C LEU A 115 8.69 6.30 -1.94
N LEU A 116 8.36 7.60 -2.05
CA LEU A 116 9.32 8.70 -1.91
C LEU A 116 10.38 8.32 -0.88
N SER A 117 11.65 8.31 -1.29
CA SER A 117 12.74 8.08 -0.35
C SER A 117 12.52 8.97 0.85
N LEU A 118 12.41 8.37 2.04
CA LEU A 118 12.34 9.13 3.28
C LEU A 118 13.46 10.18 3.21
N PRO A 119 13.14 11.47 3.30
CA PRO A 119 14.15 12.50 3.16
C PRO A 119 15.19 12.28 4.24
N THR A 120 16.47 12.28 3.86
CA THR A 120 17.56 12.14 4.83
C THR A 120 17.78 13.45 5.59
N ASN A 121 17.39 14.57 4.97
CA ASN A 121 17.43 15.90 5.55
C ASN A 121 16.23 16.74 5.08
N ARG A 122 15.96 17.84 5.77
CA ARG A 122 14.80 18.70 5.51
C ARG A 122 14.83 19.37 4.12
N ASP A 123 16.02 19.63 3.58
CA ASP A 123 16.20 20.25 2.26
C ASP A 123 15.83 19.30 1.13
N SER A 124 16.03 17.99 1.34
CA SER A 124 15.63 16.94 0.40
C SER A 124 14.13 16.60 0.46
N LEU A 125 13.35 17.20 1.37
CA LEU A 125 11.91 16.98 1.46
C LEU A 125 11.19 17.72 0.31
N LEU A 126 10.98 17.00 -0.78
CA LEU A 126 10.16 17.44 -1.91
C LEU A 126 8.69 17.08 -1.66
N ILE A 127 7.84 18.10 -1.51
CA ILE A 127 6.39 17.91 -1.39
C ILE A 127 5.76 18.02 -2.78
N ASP A 128 5.52 16.87 -3.41
CA ASP A 128 4.86 16.81 -4.71
C ASP A 128 3.37 17.20 -4.63
N THR A 129 2.83 17.65 -5.76
CA THR A 129 1.43 18.02 -6.04
C THR A 129 0.39 16.98 -5.62
N GLN A 130 0.76 15.71 -5.54
CA GLN A 130 -0.09 14.63 -5.02
C GLN A 130 -0.21 14.65 -3.49
N HIS A 131 0.79 15.16 -2.77
CA HIS A 131 0.84 15.21 -1.30
C HIS A 131 0.28 16.51 -0.70
N ILE A 132 0.00 17.51 -1.54
CA ILE A 132 -0.63 18.77 -1.11
C ILE A 132 -2.15 18.69 -1.07
N LYS A 133 -2.77 17.55 -1.42
CA LYS A 133 -4.23 17.36 -1.45
C LYS A 133 -4.69 16.27 -0.49
N THR A 134 -5.88 16.46 0.08
CA THR A 134 -6.62 15.41 0.79
C THR A 134 -7.06 14.30 -0.16
N ALA A 135 -7.45 13.14 0.38
CA ALA A 135 -8.04 12.04 -0.41
C ALA A 135 -9.29 12.44 -1.23
N ARG A 136 -9.95 13.55 -0.87
CA ARG A 136 -11.10 14.12 -1.62
C ARG A 136 -10.68 15.24 -2.58
N GLY A 137 -9.39 15.36 -2.92
CA GLY A 137 -8.86 16.32 -3.88
C GLY A 137 -8.76 17.77 -3.39
N ARG A 138 -9.09 18.07 -2.13
CA ARG A 138 -9.01 19.43 -1.56
C ARG A 138 -7.58 19.78 -1.17
N THR A 139 -7.12 20.99 -1.45
CA THR A 139 -5.81 21.50 -0.97
C THR A 139 -5.70 21.38 0.55
N PHE A 140 -4.61 20.78 0.99
CA PHE A 140 -4.32 20.44 2.38
C PHE A 140 -3.06 21.13 2.90
N LEU A 141 -1.98 21.23 2.11
CA LEU A 141 -0.86 22.11 2.48
C LEU A 141 -1.29 23.57 2.25
N GLN A 142 -1.44 24.35 3.32
CA GLN A 142 -1.88 25.75 3.25
C GLN A 142 -0.73 26.73 3.34
N PHE A 143 0.37 26.33 3.98
CA PHE A 143 1.55 27.17 4.15
C PHE A 143 2.81 26.32 4.19
N ASP A 144 3.84 26.81 3.51
CA ASP A 144 5.20 26.30 3.52
C ASP A 144 6.13 27.52 3.58
N SER A 145 6.89 27.65 4.67
CA SER A 145 7.82 28.78 4.82
C SER A 145 9.05 28.69 3.92
N GLY A 146 9.21 27.58 3.19
CA GLY A 146 10.41 27.32 2.38
C GLY A 146 11.61 26.91 3.23
N LEU A 147 12.77 26.81 2.58
CA LEU A 147 14.00 26.26 3.15
C LEU A 147 14.82 27.25 4.00
N ILE A 148 14.36 28.49 4.16
CA ILE A 148 15.07 29.51 4.93
C ILE A 148 14.74 29.32 6.41
N ASP A 149 15.74 28.93 7.20
CA ASP A 149 15.63 28.51 8.60
C ASP A 149 14.59 27.40 8.83
N GLN A 150 14.16 27.18 10.07
CA GLN A 150 13.34 26.04 10.48
C GLN A 150 12.01 25.94 9.68
N ARG A 151 12.03 25.27 8.52
CA ARG A 151 10.87 25.14 7.60
C ARG A 151 9.62 24.73 8.37
N ILE A 152 8.57 25.53 8.28
CA ILE A 152 7.26 25.27 8.88
C ILE A 152 6.30 24.86 7.78
N LEU A 153 5.62 23.73 8.00
CA LEU A 153 4.54 23.25 7.15
C LEU A 153 3.22 23.33 7.93
N ILE A 154 2.20 23.97 7.34
CA ILE A 154 0.86 24.02 7.93
C ILE A 154 -0.11 23.26 7.03
N PHE A 155 -0.62 22.18 7.58
CA PHE A 155 -1.63 21.35 6.95
C PHE A 155 -3.02 21.67 7.50
N SER A 156 -3.93 22.10 6.63
CA SER A 156 -5.32 22.36 6.96
C SER A 156 -6.17 22.43 5.69
N THR A 157 -7.48 22.46 5.85
CA THR A 157 -8.40 22.78 4.75
C THR A 157 -8.96 24.18 4.93
N LYS A 158 -9.33 24.86 3.83
CA LYS A 158 -10.03 26.16 3.90
C LYS A 158 -11.27 26.11 4.80
N LYS A 159 -11.96 24.96 4.86
CA LYS A 159 -13.11 24.74 5.76
C LYS A 159 -12.66 24.74 7.22
N GLN A 160 -11.62 23.98 7.57
CA GLN A 160 -11.06 23.95 8.93
C GLN A 160 -10.58 25.33 9.37
N LEU A 161 -9.87 26.08 8.51
CA LEU A 161 -9.44 27.45 8.84
C LEU A 161 -10.63 28.39 9.11
N LYS A 162 -11.70 28.31 8.31
CA LYS A 162 -12.95 29.06 8.57
C LYS A 162 -13.61 28.67 9.89
N MET A 163 -13.62 27.38 10.21
CA MET A 163 -14.12 26.87 11.49
C MET A 163 -13.25 27.40 12.65
N PHE A 164 -11.92 27.39 12.47
CA PHE A 164 -10.96 27.89 13.44
C PHE A 164 -11.15 29.38 13.74
N LYS A 165 -11.40 30.21 12.71
CA LYS A 165 -11.69 31.64 12.86
C LYS A 165 -12.91 31.91 13.76
N ASN A 166 -13.89 31.02 13.74
CA ASN A 166 -15.15 31.16 14.48
C ASN A 166 -15.18 30.28 15.75
N ALA A 167 -14.05 29.67 16.11
CA ALA A 167 -13.98 28.78 17.26
C ALA A 167 -14.04 29.57 18.57
N ASN A 168 -14.73 29.02 19.56
CA ASN A 168 -14.81 29.63 20.88
C ASN A 168 -13.61 29.31 21.75
N SER A 169 -13.04 28.12 21.55
CA SER A 169 -11.90 27.64 22.29
C SER A 169 -11.00 26.85 21.35
N ILE A 170 -9.71 27.13 21.45
CA ILE A 170 -8.66 26.48 20.69
C ILE A 170 -7.74 25.79 21.70
N TYR A 171 -7.49 24.52 21.46
CA TYR A 171 -6.57 23.68 22.22
C TYR A 171 -5.40 23.34 21.32
N LEU A 172 -4.21 23.45 21.86
CA LEU A 172 -2.98 23.23 21.12
C LEU A 172 -2.19 22.16 21.84
N ASP A 173 -1.82 21.11 21.11
CA ASP A 173 -1.04 20.00 21.64
C ASP A 173 0.21 19.79 20.79
N GLY A 174 1.34 19.71 21.48
CA GLY A 174 2.66 19.65 20.89
C GLY A 174 3.32 18.30 21.20
N ILE A 175 3.35 17.40 20.22
CA ILE A 175 3.90 16.06 20.37
C ILE A 175 5.33 16.04 19.85
N PHE A 176 6.29 15.72 20.73
CA PHE A 176 7.71 15.58 20.38
C PHE A 176 8.12 14.13 20.06
N SER A 177 7.45 13.15 20.67
CA SER A 177 7.88 11.74 20.66
C SER A 177 7.62 10.98 19.36
N VAL A 178 6.81 11.52 18.45
CA VAL A 178 6.31 10.82 17.24
C VAL A 178 6.81 11.50 15.95
N VAL A 179 7.62 12.54 16.06
CA VAL A 179 8.03 13.36 14.91
C VAL A 179 9.22 12.71 14.21
N PRO A 180 9.25 12.64 12.87
CA PRO A 180 10.46 12.26 12.14
C PRO A 180 11.62 13.16 12.56
N GLU A 181 12.85 12.61 12.62
CA GLU A 181 14.08 13.36 12.98
C GLU A 181 14.28 14.69 12.20
N LEU A 182 13.58 14.84 11.07
CA LEU A 182 13.58 16.02 10.22
C LEU A 182 12.89 17.25 10.83
N TYR A 183 12.00 17.07 11.80
CA TYR A 183 11.23 18.15 12.42
C TYR A 183 11.30 18.05 13.94
N PHE A 184 11.39 19.20 14.61
CA PHE A 184 11.50 19.27 16.07
C PHE A 184 10.20 18.89 16.78
N GLN A 185 9.04 19.22 16.21
CA GLN A 185 7.75 19.06 16.87
C GLN A 185 6.62 18.88 15.87
N LEU A 186 5.67 18.00 16.19
CA LEU A 186 4.36 17.96 15.54
C LEU A 186 3.39 18.75 16.41
N TYR A 187 2.82 19.79 15.83
CA TYR A 187 1.87 20.64 16.53
C TYR A 187 0.46 20.41 15.98
N THR A 188 -0.47 20.05 16.87
CA THR A 188 -1.86 19.78 16.53
C THR A 188 -2.76 20.82 17.18
N SER A 189 -3.70 21.34 16.40
CA SER A 189 -4.59 22.40 16.84
C SER A 189 -6.04 21.95 16.71
N HIS A 190 -6.76 21.99 17.82
CA HIS A 190 -8.13 21.52 17.95
C HIS A 190 -9.04 22.69 18.31
N ALA A 191 -10.16 22.83 17.62
CA ALA A 191 -11.11 23.91 17.84
C ALA A 191 -12.46 23.33 18.27
N THR A 192 -13.03 23.91 19.34
CA THR A 192 -14.42 23.62 19.73
C THR A 192 -15.35 24.63 19.08
N LEU A 193 -16.36 24.12 18.39
CA LEU A 193 -17.39 24.92 17.76
C LEU A 193 -18.64 24.92 18.63
N LYS A 194 -19.21 26.10 18.87
CA LYS A 194 -20.57 26.19 19.39
C LYS A 194 -21.52 25.55 18.39
N LYS A 195 -22.40 24.67 18.86
CA LYS A 195 -23.57 24.28 18.08
C LYS A 195 -24.38 25.55 17.82
N LYS A 196 -24.79 25.77 16.57
CA LYS A 196 -25.89 26.70 16.33
C LYS A 196 -27.08 26.17 17.13
N SER A 197 -27.62 26.99 18.02
CA SER A 197 -28.97 26.80 18.54
C SER A 197 -29.88 26.67 17.31
N VAL A 198 -30.57 25.55 17.19
CA VAL A 198 -31.69 25.45 16.27
C VAL A 198 -32.81 26.22 16.95
N GLU A 199 -33.02 27.47 16.53
CA GLU A 199 -34.30 28.17 16.71
C GLU A 199 -35.26 27.72 15.61
#